data_AF-A0A7U7ER38-F1
#
_entry.id   AF-A0A7U7ER38-F1
#
_cell.length_a   1.000
_cell.length_b   1.000
_cell.length_c   1.000
_cell.angle_alpha   90.00
_cell.angle_beta   90.00
_cell.angle_gamma   90.00
#
_symmetry.space_group_name_H-M   'P 1'
#
loop_
_entity.id
_entity.type
_entity.pdbx_description
1 polymer ?
#
loop_
_entity_poly.entity_id
_entity_poly.type
_entity_poly.pdbx_seq_one_letter_code
_entity_poly.pdbx_strand_id
1 'polypeptide(L)'
;MTDSTRFPIPAYFLACLLAVLALAGLWYGLGRPVILPDAATPTHKLQCASYTPFDKDQSPLEQPFELRPERMDSDLALLATRFHCIRTYSMLGLEGIPELARKHGLKMLLGAWVNADPVETRREIDALVKAANDYPDVVQAVIVGNETLLRKEVTGKQLARLIGEVKARVDQPVTYADVWEFWLKHPEIAPVADFLTIHLLPYWEDDPAGIDAALAHVAEVRRVFGNRFAPKDILIGETGWPSEGRQRETALPSRVNEARFIRGFVAMAEQNGWRYNLIEAFDQPWKRESEGAVGGYWGLFDADRQDKGVLAGPVSNLPHWPWWLAASGLVALSALLLAGRPASSRAALALPLLAALGAACLGLWGELALVSSRYAGEWLWAAALAGLNLIVLAHGALALAQRNGWRERLFAWLDARGGWWLCAAGFATAVSMLALVFDPRYRSFPSAALLLPALVYLCRPVAAPRREVVLLTAFIAAGIVPQLVQETLGNLQAIGWALVSALMTAALWRSLRVSVRKAAADLDPLPSPLP
;
A
#
# COMPACT_ATOMS: atom_id res chain seq x y z
N MET A 1 28.67 -27.02 -46.08
CA MET A 1 27.77 -27.89 -45.28
C MET A 1 27.25 -27.05 -44.13
N THR A 2 26.01 -26.57 -44.23
CA THR A 2 25.34 -25.82 -43.17
C THR A 2 24.84 -26.81 -42.13
N ASP A 3 25.52 -26.91 -40.99
CA ASP A 3 25.02 -27.68 -39.85
C ASP A 3 23.67 -27.08 -39.42
N SER A 4 22.58 -27.71 -39.84
CA SER A 4 21.25 -27.42 -39.32
C SER A 4 21.22 -27.96 -37.90
N THR A 5 21.59 -27.13 -36.93
CA THR A 5 21.39 -27.45 -35.52
C THR A 5 19.90 -27.71 -35.33
N ARG A 6 19.53 -28.97 -35.08
CA ARG A 6 18.14 -29.37 -34.87
C ARG A 6 17.57 -28.54 -33.72
N PHE A 7 16.39 -27.94 -33.93
CA PHE A 7 15.73 -27.16 -32.90
C PHE A 7 15.57 -28.02 -31.63
N PRO A 8 16.04 -27.57 -30.45
CA PRO A 8 16.04 -28.38 -29.23
C PRO A 8 14.65 -28.35 -28.58
N ILE A 9 13.72 -29.03 -29.27
CA ILE A 9 12.31 -29.12 -28.95
C ILE A 9 12.07 -29.49 -27.47
N PRO A 10 12.72 -30.52 -26.88
CA PRO A 10 12.46 -30.90 -25.49
C PRO A 10 12.85 -29.81 -24.50
N ALA A 11 13.98 -29.14 -24.72
CA ALA A 11 14.47 -28.07 -23.84
C ALA A 11 13.53 -26.86 -23.89
N TYR A 12 13.07 -26.49 -25.09
CA TYR A 12 12.11 -25.40 -25.26
C TYR A 12 10.77 -25.70 -24.58
N PHE A 13 10.22 -26.90 -24.77
CA PHE A 13 8.97 -27.31 -24.12
C PHE A 13 9.08 -27.34 -22.60
N LEU A 14 10.19 -27.87 -22.07
CA LEU A 14 10.46 -27.85 -20.63
C LEU A 14 10.51 -26.41 -20.10
N ALA A 15 11.21 -25.50 -20.78
CA ALA A 15 11.26 -24.10 -20.38
C ALA A 15 9.90 -23.40 -20.46
N CYS A 16 9.08 -23.69 -21.47
CA CYS A 16 7.69 -23.21 -21.55
C CYS A 16 6.85 -23.73 -20.38
N LEU A 17 6.97 -25.02 -20.04
CA LEU A 17 6.26 -25.60 -18.91
C LEU A 17 6.67 -24.91 -17.59
N LEU A 18 7.97 -24.74 -17.35
CA LEU A 18 8.48 -24.05 -16.17
C LEU A 18 8.01 -22.59 -16.12
N ALA A 19 8.01 -21.90 -17.26
CA ALA A 19 7.51 -20.53 -17.39
C ALA A 19 6.02 -20.41 -17.01
N VAL A 20 5.18 -21.33 -17.52
CA VAL A 20 3.75 -21.37 -17.19
C VAL A 20 3.53 -21.73 -15.71
N LEU A 21 4.24 -22.72 -15.19
CA LEU A 21 4.15 -23.10 -13.78
C LEU A 21 4.62 -21.99 -12.85
N ALA A 22 5.64 -21.22 -13.22
CA ALA A 22 6.10 -20.08 -12.44
C ALA A 22 5.07 -18.95 -12.41
N LEU A 23 4.46 -18.61 -13.56
CA LEU A 23 3.38 -17.61 -13.62
C LEU A 23 2.14 -18.08 -12.84
N ALA A 24 1.72 -19.34 -13.04
CA ALA A 24 0.61 -19.92 -12.31
C ALA A 24 0.89 -19.93 -10.80
N GLY A 25 2.09 -20.35 -10.39
CA GLY A 25 2.52 -20.36 -9.00
C GLY A 25 2.55 -18.97 -8.36
N LEU A 26 3.03 -17.96 -9.09
CA LEU A 26 3.02 -16.56 -8.63
C LEU A 26 1.59 -16.08 -8.37
N TRP A 27 0.73 -16.13 -9.39
CA TRP A 27 -0.62 -15.56 -9.30
C TRP A 27 -1.53 -16.36 -8.38
N TYR A 28 -1.47 -17.69 -8.43
CA TYR A 28 -2.18 -18.54 -7.48
C TYR A 28 -1.66 -18.35 -6.05
N GLY A 29 -0.34 -18.22 -5.86
CA GLY A 29 0.25 -17.98 -4.55
C GLY A 29 -0.25 -16.69 -3.89
N LEU A 30 -0.37 -15.61 -4.68
CA LEU A 30 -0.92 -14.33 -4.23
C LEU A 30 -2.44 -14.37 -4.05
N GLY A 31 -3.16 -15.08 -4.91
CA GLY A 31 -4.62 -14.98 -5.00
C GLY A 31 -5.42 -16.15 -4.40
N ARG A 32 -4.76 -17.22 -3.94
CA ARG A 32 -5.49 -18.33 -3.32
C ARG A 32 -6.24 -17.85 -2.06
N PRO A 33 -7.53 -18.21 -1.89
CA PRO A 33 -8.26 -17.89 -0.68
C PRO A 33 -7.63 -18.55 0.56
N VAL A 34 -7.63 -17.81 1.66
CA VAL A 34 -7.25 -18.24 3.00
C VAL A 34 -8.51 -18.33 3.84
N ILE A 35 -8.70 -19.46 4.50
CA ILE A 35 -9.83 -19.67 5.41
C ILE A 35 -9.39 -19.23 6.81
N LEU A 36 -10.15 -18.33 7.40
CA LEU A 36 -9.94 -17.79 8.74
C LEU A 36 -11.21 -17.99 9.57
N PRO A 37 -11.12 -18.08 10.91
CA PRO A 37 -12.31 -18.03 11.77
C PRO A 37 -13.07 -16.72 11.56
N ASP A 38 -14.39 -16.74 11.57
CA ASP A 38 -15.19 -15.53 11.36
C ASP A 38 -15.23 -14.66 12.62
N ALA A 39 -15.19 -13.33 12.46
CA ALA A 39 -15.35 -12.36 13.55
C ALA A 39 -16.80 -12.24 14.00
N ALA A 40 -17.72 -12.39 13.04
CA ALA A 40 -19.15 -12.24 13.24
C ALA A 40 -19.90 -13.19 12.33
N THR A 41 -20.91 -13.88 12.88
CA THR A 41 -21.92 -14.56 12.08
C THR A 41 -22.91 -13.53 11.52
N PRO A 42 -23.73 -13.86 10.50
CA PRO A 42 -24.72 -12.92 9.96
C PRO A 42 -25.71 -12.35 10.99
N THR A 43 -25.85 -12.98 12.16
CA THR A 43 -26.74 -12.56 13.25
C THR A 43 -26.03 -11.86 14.40
N HIS A 44 -24.69 -11.90 14.46
CA HIS A 44 -23.90 -11.25 15.51
C HIS A 44 -23.43 -9.88 15.02
N LYS A 45 -23.92 -8.80 15.64
CA LYS A 45 -23.47 -7.45 15.31
C LYS A 45 -22.29 -7.05 16.20
N LEU A 46 -21.29 -6.44 15.58
CA LEU A 46 -20.12 -5.89 16.26
C LEU A 46 -20.46 -4.57 16.95
N GLN A 47 -19.55 -4.08 17.82
CA GLN A 47 -19.80 -2.88 18.64
C GLN A 47 -19.92 -1.60 17.81
N CYS A 48 -18.81 -0.93 17.50
CA CYS A 48 -18.79 0.30 16.72
C CYS A 48 -17.84 0.21 15.51
N ALA A 49 -18.13 0.95 14.45
CA ALA A 49 -17.20 1.25 13.36
C ALA A 49 -17.08 2.76 13.12
N SER A 50 -15.87 3.24 12.84
CA SER A 50 -15.65 4.62 12.40
C SER A 50 -16.33 4.85 11.04
N TYR A 51 -17.13 5.91 10.96
CA TYR A 51 -17.85 6.30 9.77
C TYR A 51 -17.50 7.73 9.36
N THR A 52 -17.08 7.88 8.11
CA THR A 52 -16.87 9.16 7.45
C THR A 52 -17.66 9.16 6.14
N PRO A 53 -18.54 10.15 5.87
CA PRO A 53 -19.53 10.07 4.79
C PRO A 53 -19.01 10.53 3.41
N PHE A 54 -17.70 10.53 3.19
CA PHE A 54 -17.16 10.84 1.88
C PHE A 54 -17.26 9.61 0.97
N ASP A 55 -17.74 9.85 -0.25
CA ASP A 55 -17.67 8.86 -1.32
C ASP A 55 -16.27 8.83 -1.95
N LYS A 56 -16.01 7.90 -2.85
CA LYS A 56 -14.69 7.68 -3.46
C LYS A 56 -14.13 8.89 -4.25
N ASP A 57 -15.02 9.79 -4.65
CA ASP A 57 -14.77 11.02 -5.41
C ASP A 57 -14.87 12.29 -4.54
N GLN A 58 -14.95 12.17 -3.20
CA GLN A 58 -15.02 13.31 -2.29
C GLN A 58 -13.86 13.32 -1.29
N SER A 59 -13.49 14.53 -0.87
CA SER A 59 -12.44 14.76 0.12
C SER A 59 -12.87 15.84 1.11
N PRO A 60 -12.62 15.68 2.43
CA PRO A 60 -12.79 16.77 3.40
C PRO A 60 -11.82 17.93 3.16
N LEU A 61 -10.76 17.71 2.38
CA LEU A 61 -9.74 18.71 2.06
C LEU A 61 -10.22 19.68 0.97
N GLU A 62 -11.26 19.33 0.22
CA GLU A 62 -11.84 20.14 -0.84
C GLU A 62 -13.04 20.94 -0.31
N GLN A 63 -12.80 22.20 0.06
CA GLN A 63 -13.81 23.07 0.65
C GLN A 63 -14.40 24.06 -0.38
N PRO A 64 -15.74 24.32 -0.35
CA PRO A 64 -16.74 23.62 0.45
C PRO A 64 -17.05 22.24 -0.16
N PHE A 65 -17.21 21.22 0.69
CA PHE A 65 -17.76 19.93 0.26
C PHE A 65 -19.27 19.88 0.49
N GLU A 66 -19.99 19.17 -0.38
CA GLU A 66 -21.42 18.89 -0.22
C GLU A 66 -21.61 17.40 0.02
N LEU A 67 -22.04 17.02 1.24
CA LEU A 67 -22.33 15.63 1.56
C LEU A 67 -23.63 15.18 0.91
N ARG A 68 -23.69 13.91 0.52
CA ARG A 68 -24.86 13.30 -0.13
C ARG A 68 -25.75 12.61 0.90
N PRO A 69 -26.92 13.15 1.28
CA PRO A 69 -27.75 12.56 2.34
C PRO A 69 -28.25 11.15 2.02
N GLU A 70 -28.59 10.88 0.76
CA GLU A 70 -28.99 9.55 0.31
C GLU A 70 -27.86 8.52 0.47
N ARG A 71 -26.61 8.95 0.23
CA ARG A 71 -25.43 8.11 0.46
C ARG A 71 -25.30 7.78 1.94
N MET A 72 -25.39 8.79 2.81
CA MET A 72 -25.33 8.58 4.26
C MET A 72 -26.42 7.63 4.75
N ASP A 73 -27.65 7.79 4.27
CA ASP A 73 -28.76 6.90 4.61
C ASP A 73 -28.47 5.45 4.19
N SER A 74 -27.96 5.24 2.97
CA SER A 74 -27.61 3.92 2.46
C SER A 74 -26.43 3.27 3.20
N ASP A 75 -25.42 4.06 3.53
CA ASP A 75 -24.24 3.61 4.27
C ASP A 75 -24.65 3.18 5.69
N LEU A 76 -25.49 3.97 6.38
CA LEU A 76 -25.98 3.64 7.72
C LEU A 76 -26.92 2.42 7.70
N ALA A 77 -27.75 2.26 6.67
CA ALA A 77 -28.56 1.05 6.49
C ALA A 77 -27.69 -0.20 6.37
N LEU A 78 -26.60 -0.13 5.58
CA LEU A 78 -25.64 -1.21 5.44
C LEU A 78 -24.92 -1.50 6.77
N LEU A 79 -24.39 -0.46 7.43
CA LEU A 79 -23.68 -0.60 8.70
C LEU A 79 -24.58 -1.16 9.80
N ALA A 80 -25.86 -0.79 9.82
CA ALA A 80 -26.84 -1.34 10.75
C ALA A 80 -27.02 -2.87 10.61
N THR A 81 -26.65 -3.48 9.49
CA THR A 81 -26.67 -4.95 9.35
C THR A 81 -25.52 -5.63 10.10
N ARG A 82 -24.42 -4.92 10.38
CA ARG A 82 -23.19 -5.48 10.94
C ARG A 82 -22.77 -4.88 12.29
N PHE A 83 -23.22 -3.68 12.61
CA PHE A 83 -22.79 -2.93 13.80
C PHE A 83 -23.97 -2.44 14.63
N HIS A 84 -23.75 -2.29 15.93
CA HIS A 84 -24.67 -1.64 16.85
C HIS A 84 -24.48 -0.11 16.89
N CYS A 85 -23.31 0.37 16.50
CA CYS A 85 -22.90 1.75 16.70
C CYS A 85 -21.98 2.24 15.58
N ILE A 86 -21.97 3.55 15.36
CA ILE A 86 -20.98 4.24 14.52
C ILE A 86 -20.27 5.34 15.31
N ARG A 87 -19.04 5.64 14.92
CA ARG A 87 -18.25 6.78 15.44
C ARG A 87 -18.04 7.81 14.34
N THR A 88 -18.25 9.09 14.65
CA THR A 88 -17.90 10.22 13.75
C THR A 88 -16.81 11.10 14.37
N TYR A 89 -16.15 11.90 13.54
CA TYR A 89 -14.97 12.70 13.93
C TYR A 89 -15.23 14.20 14.05
N SER A 90 -16.26 14.68 13.38
CA SER A 90 -16.66 16.09 13.28
C SER A 90 -18.19 16.16 13.39
N MET A 91 -18.70 17.33 13.76
CA MET A 91 -20.11 17.66 13.72
C MET A 91 -20.48 18.61 12.59
N LEU A 92 -19.53 19.42 12.10
CA LEU A 92 -19.81 20.38 11.05
C LEU A 92 -20.04 19.67 9.71
N GLY A 93 -21.20 19.93 9.10
CA GLY A 93 -21.70 19.21 7.93
C GLY A 93 -22.35 17.85 8.26
N LEU A 94 -22.20 17.35 9.48
CA LEU A 94 -22.74 16.05 9.94
C LEU A 94 -23.93 16.20 10.90
N GLU A 95 -24.55 17.38 10.97
CA GLU A 95 -25.59 17.69 11.95
C GLU A 95 -26.83 16.79 11.81
N GLY A 96 -27.09 16.26 10.60
CA GLY A 96 -28.21 15.35 10.32
C GLY A 96 -27.94 13.87 10.57
N ILE A 97 -26.67 13.47 10.83
CA ILE A 97 -26.31 12.05 11.04
C ILE A 97 -27.05 11.40 12.23
N PRO A 98 -27.25 12.05 13.39
CA PRO A 98 -27.95 11.43 14.52
C PRO A 98 -29.38 10.97 14.19
N GLU A 99 -30.11 11.72 13.37
CA GLU A 99 -31.45 11.33 12.91
C GLU A 99 -31.41 10.10 12.00
N LEU A 100 -30.44 10.04 11.08
CA LEU A 100 -30.24 8.87 10.24
C LEU A 100 -29.83 7.63 11.07
N ALA A 101 -28.96 7.81 12.07
CA ALA A 101 -28.58 6.72 12.97
C ALA A 101 -29.79 6.21 13.76
N ARG A 102 -30.65 7.11 14.27
CA ARG A 102 -31.93 6.76 14.90
C ARG A 102 -32.80 5.91 13.98
N LYS A 103 -32.99 6.37 12.73
CA LYS A 103 -33.80 5.69 11.70
C LYS A 103 -33.37 4.23 11.49
N HIS A 104 -32.07 3.96 11.49
CA HIS A 104 -31.52 2.60 11.27
C HIS A 104 -31.25 1.81 12.55
N GLY A 105 -31.58 2.38 13.72
CA GLY A 105 -31.38 1.72 15.02
C GLY A 105 -29.91 1.62 15.44
N LEU A 106 -29.05 2.49 14.91
CA LEU A 106 -27.64 2.60 15.30
C LEU A 106 -27.49 3.56 16.49
N LYS A 107 -26.54 3.25 17.37
CA LYS A 107 -26.05 4.16 18.40
C LYS A 107 -24.85 4.96 17.90
N MET A 108 -24.45 6.00 18.64
CA MET A 108 -23.37 6.87 18.20
C MET A 108 -22.35 7.23 19.28
N LEU A 109 -21.08 7.24 18.85
CA LEU A 109 -19.99 7.97 19.48
C LEU A 109 -19.73 9.25 18.65
N LEU A 110 -20.19 10.40 19.14
CA LEU A 110 -20.09 11.66 18.39
C LEU A 110 -18.78 12.39 18.68
N GLY A 111 -18.07 12.82 17.64
CA GLY A 111 -16.82 13.58 17.76
C GLY A 111 -16.97 15.04 17.36
N ALA A 112 -16.32 15.94 18.11
CA ALA A 112 -16.03 17.30 17.66
C ALA A 112 -14.57 17.40 17.20
N TRP A 113 -14.34 17.96 16.02
CA TRP A 113 -12.99 18.14 15.50
C TRP A 113 -12.33 19.36 16.16
N VAL A 114 -11.46 19.12 17.14
CA VAL A 114 -10.67 20.19 17.78
C VAL A 114 -9.41 20.41 16.95
N ASN A 115 -9.15 21.66 16.58
CA ASN A 115 -7.97 22.07 15.81
C ASN A 115 -7.34 23.35 16.37
N ALA A 116 -6.34 23.89 15.67
CA ALA A 116 -5.61 25.09 16.11
C ALA A 116 -6.44 26.38 15.99
N ASP A 117 -7.53 26.38 15.22
CA ASP A 117 -8.44 27.51 15.10
C ASP A 117 -9.51 27.45 16.22
N PRO A 118 -9.48 28.38 17.18
CA PRO A 118 -10.42 28.38 18.29
C PRO A 118 -11.86 28.71 17.85
N VAL A 119 -12.07 29.38 16.72
CA VAL A 119 -13.40 29.73 16.21
C VAL A 119 -14.06 28.50 15.59
N GLU A 120 -13.34 27.76 14.75
CA GLU A 120 -13.86 26.50 14.18
C GLU A 120 -14.04 25.44 15.27
N THR A 121 -13.07 25.31 16.18
CA THR A 121 -13.21 24.44 17.37
C THR A 121 -14.47 24.81 18.18
N ARG A 122 -14.77 26.10 18.35
CA ARG A 122 -15.97 26.51 19.08
C ARG A 122 -17.24 26.02 18.40
N ARG A 123 -17.34 26.17 17.08
CA ARG A 123 -18.49 25.73 16.29
C ARG A 123 -18.71 24.23 16.39
N GLU A 124 -17.64 23.45 16.24
CA GLU A 124 -17.63 22.00 16.40
C GLU A 124 -18.19 21.57 17.77
N ILE A 125 -17.71 22.20 18.85
CA ILE A 125 -18.16 21.85 20.20
C ILE A 125 -19.62 22.26 20.44
N ASP A 126 -20.04 23.44 19.96
CA ASP A 126 -21.43 23.86 20.13
C ASP A 126 -22.41 22.96 19.35
N ALA A 127 -22.03 22.53 18.15
CA ALA A 127 -22.78 21.54 17.39
C ALA A 127 -22.82 20.16 18.08
N LEU A 128 -21.70 19.71 18.66
CA LEU A 128 -21.63 18.47 19.44
C LEU A 128 -22.55 18.50 20.66
N VAL A 129 -22.50 19.57 21.46
CA VAL A 129 -23.37 19.74 22.63
C VAL A 129 -24.84 19.74 22.21
N LYS A 130 -25.17 20.47 21.14
CA LYS A 130 -26.55 20.51 20.62
C LYS A 130 -27.02 19.11 20.21
N ALA A 131 -26.24 18.40 19.39
CA ALA A 131 -26.59 17.07 18.92
C ALA A 131 -26.70 16.05 20.07
N ALA A 132 -25.83 16.12 21.07
CA ALA A 132 -25.91 15.26 22.24
C ALA A 132 -27.23 15.47 23.02
N ASN A 133 -27.63 16.72 23.21
CA ASN A 133 -28.85 17.05 23.96
C ASN A 133 -30.14 16.79 23.17
N ASP A 134 -30.12 16.95 21.85
CA ASP A 134 -31.29 16.70 20.99
C ASP A 134 -31.52 15.19 20.73
N TYR A 135 -30.47 14.36 20.86
CA TYR A 135 -30.50 12.92 20.54
C TYR A 135 -29.99 12.02 21.68
N PRO A 136 -30.46 12.18 22.93
CA PRO A 136 -29.94 11.43 24.09
C PRO A 136 -30.25 9.93 24.01
N ASP A 137 -31.23 9.53 23.20
CA ASP A 137 -31.56 8.13 22.93
C ASP A 137 -30.55 7.44 22.01
N VAL A 138 -29.82 8.19 21.15
CA VAL A 138 -28.89 7.65 20.15
C VAL A 138 -27.43 7.82 20.58
N VAL A 139 -27.09 8.98 21.15
CA VAL A 139 -25.71 9.36 21.49
C VAL A 139 -25.30 8.69 22.80
N GLN A 140 -24.35 7.75 22.73
CA GLN A 140 -23.85 7.01 23.89
C GLN A 140 -22.71 7.71 24.62
N ALA A 141 -21.88 8.45 23.89
CA ALA A 141 -20.78 9.24 24.42
C ALA A 141 -20.37 10.31 23.41
N VAL A 142 -19.69 11.34 23.91
CA VAL A 142 -19.12 12.42 23.08
C VAL A 142 -17.60 12.48 23.23
N ILE A 143 -16.91 12.76 22.13
CA ILE A 143 -15.46 12.75 22.00
C ILE A 143 -15.00 14.16 21.61
N VAL A 144 -14.23 14.80 22.48
CA VAL A 144 -13.73 16.17 22.30
C VAL A 144 -12.32 16.10 21.73
N GLY A 145 -12.21 16.14 20.40
CA GLY A 145 -10.93 16.05 19.69
C GLY A 145 -10.54 14.62 19.31
N ASN A 146 -9.86 14.51 18.17
CA ASN A 146 -9.27 13.28 17.66
C ASN A 146 -7.80 13.54 17.35
N GLU A 147 -6.91 12.88 18.09
CA GLU A 147 -5.45 13.00 17.91
C GLU A 147 -4.94 14.44 17.96
N THR A 148 -5.68 15.35 18.61
CA THR A 148 -5.36 16.78 18.58
C THR A 148 -4.01 17.10 19.24
N LEU A 149 -3.60 16.30 20.24
CA LEU A 149 -2.27 16.42 20.85
C LEU A 149 -1.19 15.83 19.95
N LEU A 150 -1.44 14.69 19.30
CA LEU A 150 -0.55 14.13 18.27
C LEU A 150 -0.30 15.12 17.14
N ARG A 151 -1.35 15.78 16.66
CA ARG A 151 -1.31 16.84 15.64
C ARG A 151 -0.71 18.15 16.17
N LYS A 152 -0.46 18.26 17.48
CA LYS A 152 0.13 19.43 18.17
C LYS A 152 -0.64 20.74 17.94
N GLU A 153 -1.97 20.64 17.79
CA GLU A 153 -2.81 21.78 17.47
C GLU A 153 -3.29 22.54 18.71
N VAL A 154 -3.40 21.85 19.86
CA VAL A 154 -3.75 22.45 21.14
C VAL A 154 -2.87 21.89 22.26
N THR A 155 -2.83 22.59 23.40
CA THR A 155 -2.14 22.09 24.60
C THR A 155 -3.03 21.16 25.42
N GLY A 156 -2.44 20.25 26.20
CA GLY A 156 -3.20 19.37 27.12
C GLY A 156 -4.10 20.15 28.10
N LYS A 157 -3.64 21.31 28.58
CA LYS A 157 -4.46 22.21 29.43
C LYS A 157 -5.67 22.78 28.70
N GLN A 158 -5.50 23.21 27.45
CA GLN A 158 -6.59 23.74 26.65
C GLN A 158 -7.63 22.64 26.35
N LEU A 159 -7.16 21.45 25.99
CA LEU A 159 -8.02 20.31 25.75
C LEU A 159 -8.78 19.89 27.01
N ALA A 160 -8.12 19.83 28.18
CA ALA A 160 -8.78 19.55 29.45
C ALA A 160 -9.87 20.57 29.78
N ARG A 161 -9.66 21.85 29.44
CA ARG A 161 -10.69 22.90 29.59
C ARG A 161 -11.89 22.64 28.67
N LEU A 162 -11.67 22.30 27.41
CA LEU A 162 -12.74 22.00 26.45
C LEU A 162 -13.57 20.79 26.89
N ILE A 163 -12.90 19.72 27.35
CA ILE A 163 -13.57 18.52 27.90
C ILE A 163 -14.46 18.90 29.09
N GLY A 164 -13.92 19.67 30.04
CA GLY A 164 -14.69 20.13 31.21
C GLY A 164 -15.89 21.00 30.84
N GLU A 165 -15.76 21.84 29.80
CA GLU A 165 -16.85 22.67 29.30
C GLU A 165 -17.97 21.83 28.68
N VAL A 166 -17.64 20.85 27.82
CA VAL A 166 -18.63 19.95 27.22
C VAL A 166 -19.35 19.15 28.29
N LYS A 167 -18.60 18.59 29.24
CA LYS A 167 -19.14 17.79 30.33
C LYS A 167 -20.11 18.56 31.25
N ALA A 168 -19.97 19.89 31.33
CA ALA A 168 -20.92 20.72 32.06
C ALA A 168 -22.24 21.00 31.29
N ARG A 169 -22.31 20.62 30.01
CA ARG A 169 -23.40 20.98 29.07
C ARG A 169 -24.14 19.78 28.47
N VAL A 170 -23.72 18.55 28.78
CA VAL A 170 -24.31 17.30 28.27
C VAL A 170 -24.43 16.25 29.38
N ASP A 171 -25.37 15.32 29.24
CA ASP A 171 -25.54 14.20 30.19
C ASP A 171 -24.72 12.96 29.81
N GLN A 172 -24.26 12.86 28.56
CA GLN A 172 -23.46 11.74 28.06
C GLN A 172 -22.03 11.77 28.60
N PRO A 173 -21.41 10.60 28.81
CA PRO A 173 -19.98 10.50 29.11
C PRO A 173 -19.11 11.20 28.06
N VAL A 174 -18.16 12.00 28.53
CA VAL A 174 -17.23 12.79 27.70
C VAL A 174 -15.83 12.21 27.75
N THR A 175 -15.20 12.07 26.59
CA THR A 175 -13.81 11.60 26.47
C THR A 175 -13.03 12.42 25.46
N TYR A 176 -11.77 12.06 25.29
CA TYR A 176 -10.84 12.48 24.27
C TYR A 176 -10.32 11.22 23.56
N ALA A 177 -9.97 11.28 22.28
CA ALA A 177 -9.44 10.12 21.56
C ALA A 177 -8.07 10.42 20.95
N ASP A 178 -7.08 9.56 21.19
CA ASP A 178 -5.71 9.71 20.68
C ASP A 178 -4.96 8.38 20.67
N VAL A 179 -3.81 8.34 19.99
CA VAL A 179 -2.82 7.27 20.15
C VAL A 179 -2.38 7.16 21.60
N TRP A 180 -2.16 5.92 22.04
CA TRP A 180 -2.03 5.60 23.46
C TRP A 180 -0.89 6.38 24.14
N GLU A 181 0.23 6.62 23.48
CA GLU A 181 1.39 7.32 24.03
C GLU A 181 1.06 8.75 24.48
N PHE A 182 0.11 9.42 23.84
CA PHE A 182 -0.24 10.80 24.17
C PHE A 182 -1.05 10.93 25.46
N TRP A 183 -1.78 9.88 25.85
CA TRP A 183 -2.37 9.80 27.19
C TRP A 183 -1.29 9.69 28.29
N LEU A 184 -0.16 9.04 28.00
CA LEU A 184 0.96 8.96 28.95
C LEU A 184 1.78 10.25 29.01
N LYS A 185 1.89 10.96 27.88
CA LYS A 185 2.56 12.27 27.79
C LYS A 185 1.74 13.40 28.41
N HIS A 186 0.41 13.28 28.42
CA HIS A 186 -0.53 14.28 28.95
C HIS A 186 -1.49 13.69 30.02
N PRO A 187 -0.96 13.16 31.14
CA PRO A 187 -1.78 12.52 32.16
C PRO A 187 -2.76 13.47 32.86
N GLU A 188 -2.56 14.79 32.74
CA GLU A 188 -3.45 15.82 33.27
C GLU A 188 -4.87 15.81 32.67
N ILE A 189 -5.07 15.16 31.52
CA ILE A 189 -6.37 15.05 30.85
C ILE A 189 -7.22 13.93 31.46
N ALA A 190 -6.59 12.86 31.94
CA ALA A 190 -7.29 11.69 32.45
C ALA A 190 -8.31 12.03 33.56
N PRO A 191 -8.01 12.88 34.56
CA PRO A 191 -8.97 13.24 35.61
C PRO A 191 -10.26 13.91 35.09
N VAL A 192 -10.21 14.69 34.01
CA VAL A 192 -11.39 15.43 33.51
C VAL A 192 -12.27 14.60 32.58
N ALA A 193 -11.70 13.65 31.83
CA ALA A 193 -12.44 12.72 30.99
C ALA A 193 -13.20 11.66 31.83
N ASP A 194 -14.38 11.21 31.40
CA ASP A 194 -15.13 10.16 32.10
C ASP A 194 -14.49 8.78 31.94
N PHE A 195 -14.00 8.49 30.74
CA PHE A 195 -13.29 7.27 30.39
C PHE A 195 -12.17 7.59 29.38
N LEU A 196 -11.24 6.67 29.17
CA LEU A 196 -10.14 6.83 28.21
C LEU A 196 -10.55 6.27 26.84
N THR A 197 -10.21 6.98 25.77
CA THR A 197 -10.32 6.45 24.41
C THR A 197 -8.95 6.41 23.76
N ILE A 198 -8.42 5.21 23.55
CA ILE A 198 -7.06 4.98 23.05
C ILE A 198 -7.10 4.38 21.64
N HIS A 199 -6.25 4.87 20.75
CA HIS A 199 -6.05 4.29 19.42
C HIS A 199 -4.90 3.28 19.49
N LEU A 200 -5.17 2.08 18.98
CA LEU A 200 -4.23 0.96 18.92
C LEU A 200 -4.15 0.50 17.46
N LEU A 201 -3.21 1.08 16.72
CA LEU A 201 -3.02 0.88 15.29
C LEU A 201 -1.60 0.37 15.05
N PRO A 202 -1.32 -0.94 15.25
CA PRO A 202 0.04 -1.45 15.28
C PRO A 202 0.86 -1.16 14.01
N TYR A 203 0.19 -0.97 12.86
CA TYR A 203 0.86 -0.53 11.64
C TYR A 203 1.36 0.93 11.70
N TRP A 204 0.63 1.84 12.36
CA TRP A 204 0.93 3.28 12.41
C TRP A 204 1.82 3.71 13.57
N GLU A 205 1.97 2.87 14.59
CA GLU A 205 2.80 3.16 15.75
C GLU A 205 4.27 3.47 15.38
N ASP A 206 4.96 4.12 16.31
CA ASP A 206 6.37 4.50 16.14
C ASP A 206 7.28 3.27 15.98
N ASP A 207 6.91 2.16 16.62
CA ASP A 207 7.49 0.82 16.46
C ASP A 207 6.43 -0.16 15.91
N PRO A 208 6.36 -0.35 14.57
CA PRO A 208 5.29 -1.14 13.96
C PRO A 208 5.39 -2.64 14.26
N ALA A 209 4.32 -3.22 14.80
CA ALA A 209 4.26 -4.65 15.06
C ALA A 209 3.70 -5.41 13.84
N GLY A 210 4.43 -6.43 13.37
CA GLY A 210 3.97 -7.37 12.35
C GLY A 210 2.74 -8.16 12.75
N ILE A 211 2.01 -8.71 11.77
CA ILE A 211 0.71 -9.36 11.98
C ILE A 211 0.73 -10.46 13.06
N ASP A 212 1.83 -11.21 13.17
CA ASP A 212 1.97 -12.29 14.13
C ASP A 212 2.15 -11.80 15.59
N ALA A 213 2.57 -10.55 15.78
CA ALA A 213 2.78 -9.93 17.09
C ALA A 213 1.71 -8.87 17.45
N ALA A 214 0.99 -8.37 16.45
CA ALA A 214 0.09 -7.22 16.58
C ALA A 214 -0.98 -7.39 17.66
N LEU A 215 -1.61 -8.56 17.77
CA LEU A 215 -2.64 -8.81 18.80
C LEU A 215 -2.06 -8.89 20.22
N ALA A 216 -0.88 -9.48 20.36
CA ALA A 216 -0.19 -9.55 21.65
C ALA A 216 0.23 -8.15 22.12
N HIS A 217 0.68 -7.30 21.20
CA HIS A 217 0.99 -5.90 21.45
C HIS A 217 -0.25 -5.13 21.94
N VAL A 218 -1.37 -5.24 21.22
CA VAL A 218 -2.66 -4.62 21.62
C VAL A 218 -3.07 -5.06 23.03
N ALA A 219 -2.96 -6.35 23.35
CA ALA A 219 -3.30 -6.88 24.66
C ALA A 219 -2.40 -6.31 25.77
N GLU A 220 -1.10 -6.18 25.49
CA GLU A 220 -0.14 -5.64 26.44
C GLU A 220 -0.38 -4.16 26.72
N VAL A 221 -0.58 -3.34 25.68
CA VAL A 221 -0.93 -1.92 25.85
C VAL A 221 -2.22 -1.77 26.65
N ARG A 222 -3.25 -2.58 26.33
CA ARG A 222 -4.54 -2.54 27.05
C ARG A 222 -4.39 -2.89 28.53
N ARG A 223 -3.52 -3.85 28.86
CA ARG A 223 -3.18 -4.25 30.24
C ARG A 223 -2.44 -3.15 30.99
N VAL A 224 -1.40 -2.55 30.37
CA VAL A 224 -0.64 -1.43 30.94
C VAL A 224 -1.56 -0.27 31.28
N PHE A 225 -2.44 0.10 30.34
CA PHE A 225 -3.41 1.17 30.53
C PHE A 225 -4.43 0.88 31.63
N GLY A 226 -4.96 -0.34 31.66
CA GLY A 226 -5.88 -0.78 32.71
C GLY A 226 -5.29 -0.66 34.11
N ASN A 227 -4.00 -0.95 34.26
CA ASN A 227 -3.30 -0.79 35.54
C ASN A 227 -2.98 0.67 35.87
N ARG A 228 -2.52 1.45 34.88
CA ARG A 228 -2.04 2.82 35.10
C ARG A 228 -3.16 3.80 35.45
N PHE A 229 -4.33 3.63 34.84
CA PHE A 229 -5.44 4.58 34.92
C PHE A 229 -6.67 4.02 35.65
N ALA A 230 -6.53 2.89 36.35
CA ALA A 230 -7.58 2.36 37.20
C ALA A 230 -8.12 3.43 38.18
N PRO A 231 -9.44 3.50 38.41
CA PRO A 231 -10.49 2.59 37.92
C PRO A 231 -11.17 3.05 36.62
N LYS A 232 -10.55 3.92 35.80
CA LYS A 232 -11.22 4.43 34.58
C LYS A 232 -11.42 3.34 33.54
N ASP A 233 -12.62 3.34 32.95
CA ASP A 233 -12.93 2.53 31.78
C ASP A 233 -12.12 2.96 30.57
N ILE A 234 -11.94 2.04 29.63
CA ILE A 234 -11.19 2.27 28.40
C ILE A 234 -11.99 1.76 27.20
N LEU A 235 -12.17 2.65 26.24
CA LEU A 235 -12.61 2.37 24.88
C LEU A 235 -11.38 2.30 23.98
N ILE A 236 -11.25 1.23 23.19
CA ILE A 236 -10.31 1.19 22.07
C ILE A 236 -10.98 1.98 20.93
N GLY A 237 -10.60 3.25 20.79
CA GLY A 237 -11.25 4.21 19.91
C GLY A 237 -10.99 3.97 18.44
N GLU A 238 -9.82 3.45 18.11
CA GLU A 238 -9.48 3.01 16.76
C GLU A 238 -8.58 1.80 16.86
N THR A 239 -8.91 0.80 16.06
CA THR A 239 -8.01 -0.31 15.79
C THR A 239 -8.40 -0.93 14.46
N GLY A 240 -7.40 -1.35 13.70
CA GLY A 240 -7.58 -1.86 12.35
C GLY A 240 -6.25 -2.25 11.74
N TRP A 241 -6.29 -2.66 10.49
CA TRP A 241 -5.10 -3.02 9.73
C TRP A 241 -5.34 -2.77 8.25
N PRO A 242 -4.41 -2.14 7.52
CA PRO A 242 -4.63 -1.80 6.13
C PRO A 242 -4.57 -3.01 5.20
N SER A 243 -5.46 -3.03 4.22
CA SER A 243 -5.55 -4.10 3.22
C SER A 243 -4.55 -3.98 2.07
N GLU A 244 -4.00 -2.79 1.83
CA GLU A 244 -3.12 -2.51 0.71
C GLU A 244 -2.03 -1.50 1.09
N GLY A 245 -0.96 -1.48 0.29
CA GLY A 245 0.13 -0.51 0.37
C GLY A 245 1.46 -1.09 0.86
N ARG A 246 2.37 -0.22 1.26
CA ARG A 246 3.76 -0.59 1.54
C ARG A 246 3.94 -1.22 2.92
N GLN A 247 4.91 -2.14 3.03
CA GLN A 247 5.35 -2.68 4.31
C GLN A 247 6.08 -1.60 5.14
N ARG A 248 5.81 -1.52 6.44
CA ARG A 248 6.61 -0.76 7.41
C ARG A 248 7.27 -1.75 8.35
N GLU A 249 8.58 -1.86 8.28
CA GLU A 249 9.33 -2.83 9.09
C GLU A 249 8.72 -4.25 8.96
N THR A 250 8.18 -4.83 10.03
CA THR A 250 7.51 -6.15 9.99
C THR A 250 6.01 -6.08 9.70
N ALA A 251 5.40 -4.89 9.71
CA ALA A 251 3.99 -4.67 9.47
C ALA A 251 3.68 -4.61 7.95
N LEU A 252 3.17 -5.72 7.42
CA LEU A 252 2.80 -5.86 6.01
C LEU A 252 1.28 -5.69 5.80
N PRO A 253 0.83 -4.64 5.09
CA PRO A 253 -0.55 -4.53 4.61
C PRO A 253 -0.91 -5.67 3.65
N SER A 254 -2.09 -6.25 3.82
CA SER A 254 -2.73 -7.17 2.86
C SER A 254 -4.16 -7.47 3.33
N ARG A 255 -5.08 -7.78 2.41
CA ARG A 255 -6.46 -8.19 2.76
C ARG A 255 -6.52 -9.36 3.75
N VAL A 256 -5.64 -10.35 3.61
CA VAL A 256 -5.56 -11.48 4.54
C VAL A 256 -5.06 -11.04 5.92
N ASN A 257 -4.07 -10.15 6.00
CA ASN A 257 -3.60 -9.64 7.30
C ASN A 257 -4.63 -8.72 7.96
N GLU A 258 -5.35 -7.92 7.18
CA GLU A 258 -6.50 -7.13 7.66
C GLU A 258 -7.55 -8.04 8.30
N ALA A 259 -7.98 -9.09 7.60
CA ALA A 259 -8.90 -10.07 8.14
C ALA A 259 -8.37 -10.77 9.39
N ARG A 260 -7.10 -11.23 9.38
CA ARG A 260 -6.46 -11.88 10.55
C ARG A 260 -6.49 -10.96 11.77
N PHE A 261 -6.10 -9.70 11.58
CA PHE A 261 -6.07 -8.72 12.67
C PHE A 261 -7.48 -8.43 13.19
N ILE A 262 -8.42 -8.06 12.31
CA ILE A 262 -9.78 -7.70 12.71
C ILE A 262 -10.48 -8.87 13.41
N ARG A 263 -10.43 -10.08 12.83
CA ARG A 263 -11.09 -11.27 13.40
C ARG A 263 -10.47 -11.67 14.74
N GLY A 264 -9.14 -11.66 14.84
CA GLY A 264 -8.45 -11.97 16.08
C GLY A 264 -8.67 -10.92 17.16
N PHE A 265 -8.69 -9.63 16.77
CA PHE A 265 -8.96 -8.53 17.68
C PHE A 265 -10.38 -8.60 18.24
N VAL A 266 -11.40 -8.77 17.37
CA VAL A 266 -12.80 -8.90 17.81
C VAL A 266 -12.96 -10.06 18.79
N ALA A 267 -12.43 -11.24 18.46
CA ALA A 267 -12.50 -12.40 19.35
C ALA A 267 -11.85 -12.12 20.71
N MET A 268 -10.66 -11.51 20.73
CA MET A 268 -9.96 -11.14 21.96
C MET A 268 -10.74 -10.09 22.76
N ALA A 269 -11.25 -9.05 22.10
CA ALA A 269 -11.97 -7.96 22.74
C ALA A 269 -13.27 -8.46 23.38
N GLU A 270 -14.04 -9.31 22.69
CA GLU A 270 -15.29 -9.87 23.22
C GLU A 270 -15.04 -10.84 24.39
N GLN A 271 -14.01 -11.69 24.31
CA GLN A 271 -13.63 -12.58 25.41
C GLN A 271 -13.26 -11.83 26.70
N ASN A 272 -12.67 -10.64 26.56
CA ASN A 272 -12.25 -9.81 27.68
C ASN A 272 -13.25 -8.70 28.04
N GLY A 273 -14.41 -8.64 27.37
CA GLY A 273 -15.42 -7.60 27.59
C GLY A 273 -14.93 -6.18 27.27
N TRP A 274 -13.99 -6.01 26.34
CA TRP A 274 -13.47 -4.71 25.97
C TRP A 274 -14.43 -3.94 25.07
N ARG A 275 -14.52 -2.63 25.32
CA ARG A 275 -15.22 -1.69 24.44
C ARG A 275 -14.31 -1.32 23.27
N TYR A 276 -14.81 -1.38 22.05
CA TYR A 276 -14.01 -1.06 20.85
C TYR A 276 -14.79 -0.38 19.73
N ASN A 277 -14.04 0.33 18.89
CA ASN A 277 -14.47 0.88 17.62
C ASN A 277 -13.42 0.53 16.53
N LEU A 278 -13.87 -0.11 15.45
CA LEU A 278 -13.00 -0.52 14.35
C LEU A 278 -12.80 0.64 13.36
N ILE A 279 -11.55 0.87 12.95
CA ILE A 279 -11.23 1.81 11.86
C ILE A 279 -10.98 1.00 10.57
N GLU A 280 -11.75 1.21 9.50
CA GLU A 280 -13.00 2.00 9.43
C GLU A 280 -14.08 1.29 8.60
N ALA A 281 -15.27 1.87 8.52
CA ALA A 281 -16.36 1.30 7.73
C ALA A 281 -15.97 1.10 6.26
N PHE A 282 -15.53 2.17 5.57
CA PHE A 282 -15.29 2.18 4.13
C PHE A 282 -13.89 2.70 3.83
N ASP A 283 -13.21 2.11 2.83
CA ASP A 283 -11.98 2.65 2.28
C ASP A 283 -12.16 4.13 1.90
N GLN A 284 -11.19 5.00 2.24
CA GLN A 284 -11.26 6.45 2.08
C GLN A 284 -10.17 6.97 1.12
N PRO A 285 -10.41 7.01 -0.21
CA PRO A 285 -9.38 7.34 -1.20
C PRO A 285 -8.67 8.68 -0.98
N TRP A 286 -9.35 9.68 -0.41
CA TRP A 286 -8.78 11.00 -0.13
C TRP A 286 -7.60 10.98 0.86
N LYS A 287 -7.56 10.01 1.80
CA LYS A 287 -6.44 9.85 2.74
C LYS A 287 -5.13 9.53 2.03
N ARG A 288 -5.19 9.05 0.78
CA ARG A 288 -4.00 8.72 -0.02
C ARG A 288 -3.13 9.93 -0.32
N GLU A 289 -3.65 11.14 -0.23
CA GLU A 289 -2.87 12.37 -0.44
C GLU A 289 -1.81 12.55 0.66
N SER A 290 -2.20 12.38 1.93
CA SER A 290 -1.35 12.59 3.11
C SER A 290 -0.64 11.33 3.60
N GLU A 291 -1.23 10.15 3.37
CA GLU A 291 -0.77 8.88 3.98
C GLU A 291 -0.28 7.84 2.97
N GLY A 292 -0.16 8.24 1.69
CA GLY A 292 0.16 7.34 0.59
C GLY A 292 -0.91 6.27 0.38
N ALA A 293 -0.58 5.21 -0.35
CA ALA A 293 -1.56 4.16 -0.67
C ALA A 293 -2.30 3.65 0.59
N VAL A 294 -1.56 3.36 1.66
CA VAL A 294 -2.07 2.73 2.88
C VAL A 294 -3.24 3.48 3.50
N GLY A 295 -3.20 4.81 3.55
CA GLY A 295 -4.28 5.60 4.16
C GLY A 295 -5.64 5.37 3.52
N GLY A 296 -5.68 4.98 2.24
CA GLY A 296 -6.93 4.75 1.52
C GLY A 296 -7.60 3.40 1.78
N TYR A 297 -6.97 2.47 2.49
CA TYR A 297 -7.33 1.04 2.43
C TYR A 297 -7.58 0.36 3.78
N TRP A 298 -8.15 1.08 4.75
CA TRP A 298 -8.50 0.60 6.11
C TRP A 298 -9.94 0.10 6.27
N GLY A 299 -10.76 0.21 5.22
CA GLY A 299 -12.18 -0.08 5.27
C GLY A 299 -12.49 -1.55 5.47
N LEU A 300 -13.53 -1.88 6.23
CA LEU A 300 -14.10 -3.23 6.24
C LEU A 300 -14.85 -3.53 4.93
N PHE A 301 -15.32 -2.46 4.27
CA PHE A 301 -15.86 -2.41 2.92
C PHE A 301 -14.96 -1.56 2.03
N ASP A 302 -14.98 -1.80 0.72
CA ASP A 302 -14.25 -0.95 -0.22
C ASP A 302 -14.95 0.41 -0.44
N ALA A 303 -14.31 1.29 -1.21
CA ALA A 303 -14.82 2.64 -1.47
C ALA A 303 -16.15 2.64 -2.27
N ASP A 304 -16.47 1.52 -2.92
CA ASP A 304 -17.72 1.24 -3.62
C ASP A 304 -18.75 0.49 -2.75
N ARG A 305 -18.50 0.41 -1.43
CA ARG A 305 -19.35 -0.21 -0.39
C ARG A 305 -19.49 -1.73 -0.55
N GLN A 306 -18.61 -2.37 -1.31
CA GLN A 306 -18.59 -3.82 -1.45
C GLN A 306 -17.85 -4.47 -0.28
N ASP A 307 -18.35 -5.63 0.16
CA ASP A 307 -17.75 -6.38 1.25
C ASP A 307 -16.38 -6.92 0.82
N LYS A 308 -15.32 -6.59 1.57
CA LYS A 308 -13.95 -7.07 1.33
C LYS A 308 -13.72 -8.49 1.84
N GLY A 309 -14.70 -9.09 2.54
CA GLY A 309 -14.59 -10.39 3.20
C GLY A 309 -13.83 -10.33 4.54
N VAL A 310 -13.62 -9.13 5.09
CA VAL A 310 -12.79 -8.93 6.29
C VAL A 310 -13.40 -9.60 7.51
N LEU A 311 -14.73 -9.53 7.67
CA LEU A 311 -15.41 -10.01 8.87
C LEU A 311 -15.71 -11.52 8.85
N ALA A 312 -15.99 -12.10 7.69
CA ALA A 312 -16.36 -13.50 7.56
C ALA A 312 -16.05 -14.09 6.18
N GLY A 313 -15.90 -15.41 6.11
CA GLY A 313 -15.67 -16.17 4.88
C GLY A 313 -14.19 -16.23 4.42
N PRO A 314 -13.90 -16.89 3.29
CA PRO A 314 -12.56 -16.96 2.74
C PRO A 314 -12.05 -15.61 2.24
N VAL A 315 -10.78 -15.30 2.48
CA VAL A 315 -10.16 -14.01 2.09
C VAL A 315 -8.98 -14.24 1.16
N SER A 316 -8.87 -13.44 0.10
CA SER A 316 -7.76 -13.48 -0.85
C SER A 316 -7.08 -12.12 -0.92
N ASN A 317 -5.75 -12.11 -0.98
CA ASN A 317 -4.99 -10.88 -1.24
C ASN A 317 -5.19 -10.38 -2.66
N LEU A 318 -5.52 -11.27 -3.61
CA LEU A 318 -5.76 -10.90 -4.99
C LEU A 318 -6.94 -11.74 -5.55
N PRO A 319 -8.20 -11.38 -5.22
CA PRO A 319 -9.37 -12.16 -5.62
C PRO A 319 -9.47 -12.39 -7.14
N HIS A 320 -8.99 -11.42 -7.91
CA HIS A 320 -8.98 -11.43 -9.38
C HIS A 320 -7.70 -12.01 -10.00
N TRP A 321 -6.91 -12.79 -9.25
CA TRP A 321 -5.68 -13.41 -9.75
C TRP A 321 -5.80 -14.20 -11.06
N PRO A 322 -6.94 -14.86 -11.42
CA PRO A 322 -7.03 -15.54 -12.71
C PRO A 322 -6.92 -14.58 -13.89
N TRP A 323 -7.42 -13.34 -13.75
CA TRP A 323 -7.30 -12.30 -14.76
C TRP A 323 -5.85 -11.82 -14.90
N TRP A 324 -5.13 -11.68 -13.79
CA TRP A 324 -3.71 -11.37 -13.81
C TRP A 324 -2.87 -12.47 -14.44
N LEU A 325 -3.18 -13.74 -14.14
CA LEU A 325 -2.56 -14.89 -14.82
C LEU A 325 -2.83 -14.87 -16.32
N ALA A 326 -4.07 -14.62 -16.74
CA ALA A 326 -4.44 -14.53 -18.14
C ALA A 326 -3.69 -13.39 -18.84
N ALA A 327 -3.65 -12.20 -18.24
CA ALA A 327 -2.93 -11.03 -18.76
C ALA A 327 -1.42 -11.29 -18.88
N SER A 328 -0.78 -11.83 -17.83
CA SER A 328 0.63 -12.25 -17.89
C SER A 328 0.86 -13.33 -18.95
N GLY A 329 -0.04 -14.28 -19.09
CA GLY A 329 0.01 -15.30 -20.14
C GLY A 329 0.01 -14.69 -21.55
N LEU A 330 -0.85 -13.70 -21.79
CA LEU A 330 -0.91 -12.96 -23.07
C LEU A 330 0.38 -12.17 -23.33
N VAL A 331 0.94 -11.51 -22.33
CA VAL A 331 2.22 -10.79 -22.45
C VAL A 331 3.37 -11.75 -22.77
N ALA A 332 3.46 -12.86 -22.03
CA ALA A 332 4.49 -13.88 -22.26
C ALA A 332 4.36 -14.49 -23.66
N LEU A 333 3.15 -14.86 -24.08
CA LEU A 333 2.87 -15.37 -25.42
C LEU A 333 3.25 -14.34 -26.49
N SER A 334 2.91 -13.08 -26.30
CA SER A 334 3.25 -12.00 -27.23
C SER A 334 4.77 -11.83 -27.39
N ALA A 335 5.53 -11.92 -26.29
CA ALA A 335 7.00 -11.90 -26.33
C ALA A 335 7.58 -13.11 -27.07
N LEU A 336 7.00 -14.31 -26.89
CA LEU A 336 7.39 -15.52 -27.61
C LEU A 336 7.08 -15.41 -29.12
N LEU A 337 5.92 -14.88 -29.50
CA LEU A 337 5.53 -14.66 -30.90
C LEU A 337 6.41 -13.60 -31.58
N LEU A 338 6.73 -12.53 -30.85
CA LEU A 338 7.65 -11.49 -31.29
C LEU A 338 9.04 -12.09 -31.58
N ALA A 339 9.58 -12.89 -30.66
CA ALA A 339 10.87 -13.53 -30.84
C ALA A 339 10.87 -14.61 -31.95
N GLY A 340 9.84 -15.44 -32.02
CA GLY A 340 9.80 -16.58 -32.94
C GLY A 340 10.75 -17.69 -32.50
N ARG A 341 11.45 -18.33 -33.45
CA ARG A 341 12.33 -19.46 -33.16
C ARG A 341 13.58 -19.01 -32.38
N PRO A 342 13.96 -19.67 -31.27
CA PRO A 342 15.23 -19.43 -30.58
C PRO A 342 16.48 -19.63 -31.46
N ALA A 343 17.52 -18.82 -31.26
CA ALA A 343 18.77 -18.89 -32.03
C ALA A 343 19.70 -20.06 -31.67
N SER A 344 19.55 -20.65 -30.48
CA SER A 344 20.42 -21.71 -29.96
C SER A 344 19.74 -22.51 -28.86
N SER A 345 20.33 -23.62 -28.42
CA SER A 345 19.81 -24.41 -27.29
C SER A 345 19.76 -23.65 -25.96
N ARG A 346 20.75 -22.78 -25.72
CA ARG A 346 20.71 -21.88 -24.55
C ARG A 346 19.55 -20.89 -24.66
N ALA A 347 19.33 -20.34 -25.85
CA ALA A 347 18.21 -19.44 -26.09
C ALA A 347 16.85 -20.13 -25.98
N ALA A 348 16.76 -21.41 -26.36
CA ALA A 348 15.55 -22.20 -26.21
C ALA A 348 15.15 -22.39 -24.75
N LEU A 349 16.11 -22.42 -23.82
CA LEU A 349 15.85 -22.42 -22.38
C LEU A 349 15.54 -21.01 -21.86
N ALA A 350 16.33 -20.02 -22.26
CA ALA A 350 16.25 -18.67 -21.68
C ALA A 350 15.02 -17.87 -22.15
N LEU A 351 14.57 -18.05 -23.40
CA LEU A 351 13.53 -17.22 -23.99
C LEU A 351 12.16 -17.36 -23.28
N PRO A 352 11.63 -18.57 -23.03
CA PRO A 352 10.37 -18.71 -22.28
C PRO A 352 10.46 -18.18 -20.85
N LEU A 353 11.59 -18.39 -20.17
CA LEU A 353 11.81 -17.89 -18.81
C LEU A 353 11.88 -16.36 -18.77
N LEU A 354 12.54 -15.73 -19.75
CA LEU A 354 12.56 -14.27 -19.91
C LEU A 354 11.15 -13.72 -20.18
N ALA A 355 10.38 -14.38 -21.05
CA ALA A 355 9.00 -14.01 -21.35
C ALA A 355 8.12 -14.05 -20.09
N ALA A 356 8.21 -15.12 -19.30
CA ALA A 356 7.50 -15.22 -18.03
C ALA A 356 7.96 -14.20 -17.00
N LEU A 357 9.27 -13.98 -16.84
CA LEU A 357 9.80 -12.96 -15.93
C LEU A 357 9.29 -11.57 -16.29
N GLY A 358 9.35 -11.20 -17.58
CA GLY A 358 8.86 -9.90 -18.03
C GLY A 358 7.34 -9.74 -17.84
N ALA A 359 6.58 -10.79 -18.11
CA ALA A 359 5.14 -10.81 -17.86
C ALA A 359 4.77 -10.73 -16.37
N ALA A 360 5.54 -11.37 -15.49
CA ALA A 360 5.37 -11.27 -14.04
C ALA A 360 5.71 -9.85 -13.54
N CYS A 361 6.83 -9.28 -13.99
CA CYS A 361 7.25 -7.92 -13.66
C CYS A 361 6.19 -6.88 -14.09
N LEU A 362 5.67 -6.99 -15.31
CA LEU A 362 4.62 -6.12 -15.82
C LEU A 362 3.30 -6.25 -15.06
N GLY A 363 2.88 -7.48 -14.75
CA GLY A 363 1.65 -7.70 -14.00
C GLY A 363 1.74 -7.18 -12.56
N LEU A 364 2.81 -7.52 -11.84
CA LEU A 364 3.04 -7.02 -10.47
C LEU A 364 3.20 -5.50 -10.43
N TRP A 365 3.84 -4.90 -11.44
CA TRP A 365 3.90 -3.44 -11.56
C TRP A 365 2.53 -2.82 -11.82
N GLY A 366 1.73 -3.43 -12.69
CA GLY A 366 0.36 -2.97 -12.98
C GLY A 366 -0.54 -3.01 -11.75
N GLU A 367 -0.44 -4.08 -10.96
CA GLU A 367 -1.17 -4.23 -9.69
C GLU A 367 -0.74 -3.12 -8.70
N LEU A 368 0.56 -2.96 -8.47
CA LEU A 368 1.07 -1.90 -7.60
C LEU A 368 0.68 -0.49 -8.10
N ALA A 369 0.66 -0.26 -9.42
CA ALA A 369 0.28 1.01 -10.00
C ALA A 369 -1.20 1.35 -9.76
N LEU A 370 -2.10 0.36 -9.80
CA LEU A 370 -3.53 0.55 -9.46
C LEU A 370 -3.70 1.00 -8.00
N VAL A 371 -2.91 0.43 -7.09
CA VAL A 371 -2.95 0.76 -5.66
C VAL A 371 -2.32 2.12 -5.36
N SER A 372 -1.20 2.44 -6.02
CA SER A 372 -0.35 3.59 -5.65
C SER A 372 -0.59 4.86 -6.46
N SER A 373 -1.13 4.79 -7.67
CA SER A 373 -1.33 5.97 -8.54
C SER A 373 -2.60 6.73 -8.17
N ARG A 374 -2.46 8.04 -7.92
CA ARG A 374 -3.53 8.91 -7.43
C ARG A 374 -3.95 9.94 -8.48
N TYR A 375 -2.98 10.52 -9.18
CA TYR A 375 -3.20 11.57 -10.18
C TYR A 375 -2.50 11.23 -11.51
N ALA A 376 -2.80 12.02 -12.55
CA ALA A 376 -2.35 11.75 -13.92
C ALA A 376 -0.82 11.60 -14.05
N GLY A 377 -0.03 12.39 -13.31
CA GLY A 377 1.43 12.29 -13.32
C GLY A 377 1.97 10.93 -12.83
N GLU A 378 1.38 10.36 -11.79
CA GLU A 378 1.75 9.02 -11.30
C GLU A 378 1.35 7.94 -12.30
N TRP A 379 0.18 8.07 -12.93
CA TRP A 379 -0.25 7.18 -14.02
C TRP A 379 0.66 7.26 -15.25
N LEU A 380 1.10 8.45 -15.63
CA LEU A 380 2.06 8.65 -16.71
C LEU A 380 3.42 8.02 -16.37
N TRP A 381 3.90 8.17 -15.14
CA TRP A 381 5.12 7.52 -14.66
C TRP A 381 4.99 5.99 -14.69
N ALA A 382 3.86 5.46 -14.23
CA ALA A 382 3.57 4.03 -14.26
C ALA A 382 3.53 3.47 -15.68
N ALA A 383 2.86 4.16 -16.60
CA ALA A 383 2.82 3.81 -18.00
C ALA A 383 4.20 3.87 -18.66
N ALA A 384 5.02 4.87 -18.33
CA ALA A 384 6.39 4.98 -18.85
C ALA A 384 7.27 3.79 -18.41
N LEU A 385 7.18 3.38 -17.14
CA LEU A 385 7.92 2.21 -16.65
C LEU A 385 7.40 0.89 -17.24
N ALA A 386 6.09 0.75 -17.45
CA ALA A 386 5.53 -0.39 -18.16
C ALA A 386 6.00 -0.44 -19.63
N GLY A 387 6.01 0.70 -20.31
CA GLY A 387 6.53 0.83 -21.68
C GLY A 387 8.02 0.48 -21.76
N LEU A 388 8.82 0.95 -20.81
CA LEU A 388 10.24 0.59 -20.71
C LEU A 388 10.43 -0.92 -20.53
N ASN A 389 9.63 -1.57 -19.67
CA ASN A 389 9.68 -3.02 -19.50
C ASN A 389 9.34 -3.77 -20.79
N LEU A 390 8.32 -3.33 -21.53
CA LEU A 390 7.96 -3.92 -22.82
C LEU A 390 9.10 -3.76 -23.85
N ILE A 391 9.74 -2.60 -23.91
CA ILE A 391 10.89 -2.33 -24.79
C ILE A 391 12.07 -3.24 -24.43
N VAL A 392 12.42 -3.32 -23.14
CA VAL A 392 13.50 -4.19 -22.66
C VAL A 392 13.18 -5.67 -22.90
N LEU A 393 11.93 -6.09 -22.67
CA LEU A 393 11.47 -7.45 -22.92
C LEU A 393 11.62 -7.80 -24.40
N ALA A 394 11.17 -6.91 -25.29
CA ALA A 394 11.34 -7.06 -26.74
C ALA A 394 12.81 -7.13 -27.14
N HIS A 395 13.67 -6.27 -26.58
CA HIS A 395 15.11 -6.24 -26.84
C HIS A 395 15.77 -7.56 -26.43
N GLY A 396 15.50 -8.05 -25.21
CA GLY A 396 16.01 -9.31 -24.71
C GLY A 396 15.46 -10.53 -25.45
N ALA A 397 14.17 -10.55 -25.76
CA ALA A 397 13.54 -11.66 -26.48
C ALA A 397 14.08 -11.80 -27.91
N LEU A 398 14.22 -10.69 -28.65
CA LEU A 398 14.81 -10.68 -29.98
C LEU A 398 16.32 -10.99 -29.94
N ALA A 399 17.04 -10.64 -28.86
CA ALA A 399 18.43 -11.05 -28.69
C ALA A 399 18.62 -12.57 -28.59
N LEU A 400 17.59 -13.31 -28.15
CA LEU A 400 17.58 -14.77 -28.04
C LEU A 400 16.97 -15.46 -29.28
N ALA A 401 16.36 -14.69 -30.18
CA ALA A 401 15.70 -15.21 -31.37
C ALA A 401 16.67 -15.48 -32.53
N GLN A 402 16.32 -16.45 -33.36
CA GLN A 402 16.79 -16.55 -34.73
C GLN A 402 16.06 -15.47 -35.53
N ARG A 403 16.80 -14.43 -35.91
CA ARG A 403 16.25 -13.23 -36.52
C ARG A 403 16.43 -13.23 -38.03
N ASN A 404 15.38 -12.81 -38.74
CA ASN A 404 15.40 -12.52 -40.17
C ASN A 404 14.37 -11.42 -40.50
N GLY A 405 14.53 -10.77 -41.65
CA GLY A 405 13.58 -9.78 -42.18
C GLY A 405 13.29 -8.64 -41.19
N TRP A 406 12.03 -8.48 -40.81
CA TRP A 406 11.61 -7.41 -39.90
C TRP A 406 12.12 -7.57 -38.46
N ARG A 407 12.35 -8.81 -37.99
CA ARG A 407 12.86 -9.06 -36.64
C ARG A 407 14.30 -8.58 -36.46
N GLU A 408 15.14 -8.75 -37.48
CA GLU A 408 16.51 -8.23 -37.46
C GLU A 408 16.51 -6.70 -37.47
N ARG A 409 15.67 -6.07 -38.32
CA ARG A 409 15.54 -4.60 -38.36
C ARG A 409 15.09 -4.02 -37.04
N LEU A 410 14.06 -4.62 -36.42
CA LEU A 410 13.56 -4.20 -35.11
C LEU A 410 14.62 -4.39 -34.02
N PHE A 411 15.30 -5.54 -34.01
CA PHE A 411 16.38 -5.79 -33.07
C PHE A 411 17.51 -4.77 -33.23
N ALA A 412 17.98 -4.50 -34.45
CA ALA A 412 19.04 -3.54 -34.70
C ALA A 412 18.65 -2.12 -34.24
N TRP A 413 17.40 -1.73 -34.44
CA TRP A 413 16.87 -0.46 -33.94
C TRP A 413 16.88 -0.37 -32.40
N LEU A 414 16.48 -1.44 -31.72
CA LEU A 414 16.49 -1.55 -30.27
C LEU A 414 17.92 -1.57 -29.71
N ASP A 415 18.80 -2.37 -30.31
CA ASP A 415 20.17 -2.57 -29.87
C ASP A 415 21.03 -1.31 -30.04
N ALA A 416 20.81 -0.56 -31.13
CA ALA A 416 21.43 0.76 -31.35
C ALA A 416 21.05 1.78 -30.25
N ARG A 417 19.90 1.58 -29.58
CA ARG A 417 19.41 2.42 -28.47
C ARG A 417 19.54 1.73 -27.11
N GLY A 418 20.23 0.59 -27.02
CA GLY A 418 20.36 -0.18 -25.79
C GLY A 418 20.87 0.65 -24.61
N GLY A 419 21.85 1.53 -24.85
CA GLY A 419 22.36 2.44 -23.83
C GLY A 419 21.32 3.45 -23.33
N TRP A 420 20.38 3.88 -24.16
CA TRP A 420 19.30 4.79 -23.75
C TRP A 420 18.29 4.08 -22.85
N TRP A 421 17.92 2.85 -23.18
CA TRP A 421 17.03 2.04 -22.36
C TRP A 421 17.64 1.70 -21.01
N LEU A 422 18.94 1.37 -20.98
CA LEU A 422 19.69 1.18 -19.74
C LEU A 422 19.74 2.47 -18.91
N CYS A 423 20.07 3.62 -19.51
CA CYS A 423 20.10 4.89 -18.80
C CYS A 423 18.71 5.29 -18.29
N ALA A 424 17.64 5.03 -19.04
CA ALA A 424 16.26 5.28 -18.58
C ALA A 424 15.91 4.40 -17.37
N ALA A 425 16.27 3.11 -17.41
CA ALA A 425 16.07 2.20 -16.29
C ALA A 425 16.89 2.63 -15.06
N GLY A 426 18.17 2.95 -15.25
CA GLY A 426 19.06 3.44 -14.20
C GLY A 426 18.59 4.77 -13.62
N PHE A 427 18.08 5.69 -14.45
CA PHE A 427 17.47 6.94 -14.00
C PHE A 427 16.24 6.69 -13.13
N ALA A 428 15.32 5.83 -13.59
CA ALA A 428 14.14 5.46 -12.80
C ALA A 428 14.53 4.81 -11.47
N THR A 429 15.55 3.93 -11.46
CA THR A 429 16.08 3.35 -10.22
C THR A 429 16.69 4.40 -9.30
N ALA A 430 17.50 5.33 -9.84
CA ALA A 430 18.14 6.38 -9.06
C ALA A 430 17.12 7.34 -8.43
N VAL A 431 16.15 7.81 -9.21
CA VAL A 431 15.08 8.69 -8.70
C VAL A 431 14.27 7.99 -7.60
N SER A 432 13.89 6.72 -7.82
CA SER A 432 13.14 5.94 -6.83
C SER A 432 13.97 5.70 -5.57
N MET A 433 15.27 5.40 -5.71
CA MET A 433 16.18 5.20 -4.59
C MET A 433 16.32 6.48 -3.76
N LEU A 434 16.56 7.63 -4.41
CA LEU A 434 16.68 8.90 -3.71
C LEU A 434 15.36 9.26 -2.99
N ALA A 435 14.22 9.05 -3.64
CA ALA A 435 12.92 9.27 -3.00
C ALA A 435 12.72 8.38 -1.75
N LEU A 436 13.13 7.11 -1.81
CA LEU A 436 13.05 6.19 -0.67
C LEU A 436 14.11 6.48 0.42
N VAL A 437 15.22 7.13 0.09
CA VAL A 437 16.22 7.52 1.10
C VAL A 437 15.84 8.81 1.82
N PHE A 438 15.18 9.76 1.14
CA PHE A 438 14.88 11.07 1.71
C PHE A 438 13.43 11.23 2.19
N ASP A 439 12.50 10.46 1.65
CA ASP A 439 11.06 10.54 1.96
C ASP A 439 10.36 9.17 1.79
N PRO A 440 10.75 8.14 2.57
CA PRO A 440 10.24 6.77 2.40
C PRO A 440 8.80 6.57 2.85
N ARG A 441 8.33 7.37 3.82
CA ARG A 441 7.20 7.03 4.72
C ARG A 441 5.95 6.54 3.98
N TYR A 442 5.66 7.14 2.84
CA TYR A 442 4.43 6.88 2.07
C TYR A 442 4.69 6.33 0.66
N ARG A 443 5.94 5.96 0.34
CA ARG A 443 6.36 5.56 -1.01
C ARG A 443 6.56 4.06 -1.13
N SER A 444 5.93 3.47 -2.15
CA SER A 444 6.05 2.03 -2.44
C SER A 444 7.34 1.70 -3.22
N PHE A 445 7.76 0.44 -3.16
CA PHE A 445 8.98 -0.04 -3.82
C PHE A 445 8.72 -0.49 -5.27
N PRO A 446 9.30 0.16 -6.30
CA PRO A 446 9.06 -0.18 -7.70
C PRO A 446 9.91 -1.37 -8.18
N SER A 447 10.17 -2.35 -7.30
CA SER A 447 11.04 -3.51 -7.55
C SER A 447 10.62 -4.28 -8.80
N ALA A 448 9.33 -4.57 -8.96
CA ALA A 448 8.80 -5.29 -10.11
C ALA A 448 9.05 -4.55 -11.44
N ALA A 449 8.97 -3.22 -11.44
CA ALA A 449 9.21 -2.41 -12.63
C ALA A 449 10.68 -2.39 -13.08
N LEU A 450 11.63 -2.67 -12.18
CA LEU A 450 13.06 -2.46 -12.46
C LEU A 450 13.87 -3.75 -12.46
N LEU A 451 13.29 -4.87 -11.99
CA LEU A 451 13.93 -6.18 -11.99
C LEU A 451 14.27 -6.68 -13.40
N LEU A 452 13.34 -6.61 -14.36
CA LEU A 452 13.57 -7.07 -15.72
C LEU A 452 14.70 -6.28 -16.42
N PRO A 453 14.67 -4.93 -16.46
CA PRO A 453 15.78 -4.12 -17.00
C PRO A 453 17.12 -4.41 -16.32
N ALA A 454 17.15 -4.51 -14.98
CA ALA A 454 18.36 -4.82 -14.25
C ALA A 454 18.96 -6.16 -14.71
N LEU A 455 18.15 -7.22 -14.79
CA LEU A 455 18.62 -8.56 -15.17
C LEU A 455 19.01 -8.64 -16.65
N VAL A 456 18.23 -8.06 -17.56
CA VAL A 456 18.53 -8.09 -19.00
C VAL A 456 19.87 -7.43 -19.28
N TYR A 457 20.11 -6.23 -18.75
CA TYR A 457 21.37 -5.51 -18.98
C TYR A 457 22.53 -6.01 -18.12
N LEU A 458 22.25 -6.68 -17.00
CA LEU A 458 23.27 -7.44 -16.28
C LEU A 458 23.78 -8.58 -17.16
N CYS A 459 22.89 -9.40 -17.73
CA CYS A 459 23.27 -10.53 -18.57
C CYS A 459 23.84 -10.09 -19.93
N ARG A 460 23.30 -9.02 -20.51
CA ARG A 460 23.66 -8.48 -21.82
C ARG A 460 24.02 -6.99 -21.70
N PRO A 461 25.23 -6.65 -21.25
CA PRO A 461 25.64 -5.26 -21.13
C PRO A 461 25.72 -4.58 -22.49
N VAL A 462 25.42 -3.28 -22.50
CA VAL A 462 25.34 -2.45 -23.71
C VAL A 462 26.32 -1.28 -23.61
N ALA A 463 26.73 -0.73 -24.76
CA ALA A 463 27.48 0.52 -24.74
C ALA A 463 26.54 1.68 -24.36
N ALA A 464 26.97 2.53 -23.43
CA ALA A 464 26.17 3.61 -22.87
C ALA A 464 27.05 4.83 -22.53
N PRO A 465 26.47 6.04 -22.48
CA PRO A 465 27.19 7.26 -22.09
C PRO A 465 27.85 7.13 -20.72
N ARG A 466 29.19 7.31 -20.67
CA ARG A 466 29.99 6.99 -19.47
C ARG A 466 29.63 7.85 -18.26
N ARG A 467 29.42 9.15 -18.47
CA ARG A 467 29.21 10.11 -17.37
C ARG A 467 27.90 9.81 -16.65
N GLU A 468 26.85 9.57 -17.43
CA GLU A 468 25.51 9.23 -17.00
C GLU A 468 25.51 7.90 -16.26
N VAL A 469 26.13 6.86 -16.82
CA VAL A 469 26.22 5.54 -16.17
C VAL A 469 26.95 5.63 -14.83
N VAL A 470 28.07 6.35 -14.75
CA VAL A 470 28.81 6.54 -13.49
C VAL A 470 27.96 7.25 -12.44
N LEU A 471 27.29 8.33 -12.83
CA LEU A 471 26.42 9.10 -11.93
C LEU A 471 25.26 8.25 -11.40
N LEU A 472 24.54 7.56 -12.28
CA LEU A 472 23.43 6.68 -11.91
C LEU A 472 23.90 5.54 -10.99
N THR A 473 25.05 4.92 -11.30
CA THR A 473 25.64 3.88 -10.47
C THR A 473 25.93 4.41 -9.06
N ALA A 474 26.50 5.62 -8.95
CA ALA A 474 26.83 6.23 -7.67
C ALA A 474 25.58 6.49 -6.83
N PHE A 475 24.53 7.12 -7.40
CA PHE A 475 23.30 7.40 -6.65
C PHE A 475 22.59 6.14 -6.18
N ILE A 476 22.49 5.12 -7.05
CA ILE A 476 21.83 3.86 -6.67
C ILE A 476 22.64 3.16 -5.57
N ALA A 477 23.95 2.98 -5.77
CA ALA A 477 24.79 2.26 -4.83
C ALA A 477 24.89 2.96 -3.46
N ALA A 478 25.01 4.29 -3.45
CA ALA A 478 25.07 5.07 -2.22
C ALA A 478 23.76 5.01 -1.42
N GLY A 479 22.61 4.79 -2.08
CA GLY A 479 21.32 4.70 -1.43
C GLY A 479 20.99 3.35 -0.80
N ILE A 480 21.61 2.24 -1.24
CA ILE A 480 21.25 0.88 -0.79
C ILE A 480 21.32 0.73 0.74
N VAL A 481 22.45 1.14 1.35
CA VAL A 481 22.64 0.98 2.80
C VAL A 481 21.73 1.94 3.59
N PRO A 482 21.69 3.26 3.31
CA PRO A 482 20.78 4.18 4.00
C PRO A 482 19.31 3.73 3.96
N GLN A 483 18.83 3.25 2.81
CA GLN A 483 17.45 2.80 2.68
C GLN A 483 17.17 1.56 3.55
N LEU A 484 18.09 0.61 3.63
CA LEU A 484 17.92 -0.58 4.49
C LEU A 484 18.02 -0.26 5.98
N VAL A 485 18.82 0.74 6.36
CA VAL A 485 18.88 1.21 7.75
C VAL A 485 17.56 1.84 8.15
N GLN A 486 16.96 2.66 7.29
CA GLN A 486 15.66 3.30 7.55
C GLN A 486 14.50 2.29 7.58
N GLU A 487 14.55 1.28 6.72
CA GLU A 487 13.45 0.31 6.53
C GLU A 487 13.56 -0.94 7.40
N THR A 488 14.72 -1.15 8.01
CA THR A 488 15.14 -2.36 8.74
C THR A 488 15.20 -3.63 7.88
N LEU A 489 15.83 -4.67 8.43
CA LEU A 489 15.91 -5.99 7.77
C LEU A 489 14.64 -6.84 7.95
N GLY A 490 13.66 -6.36 8.74
CA GLY A 490 12.35 -6.98 8.84
C GLY A 490 11.48 -6.71 7.60
N ASN A 491 11.82 -5.68 6.82
CA ASN A 491 11.06 -5.26 5.64
C ASN A 491 11.50 -6.01 4.38
N LEU A 492 10.73 -7.02 3.99
CA LEU A 492 11.02 -7.85 2.82
C LEU A 492 10.90 -7.08 1.50
N GLN A 493 9.99 -6.09 1.42
CA GLN A 493 9.87 -5.24 0.24
C GLN A 493 11.11 -4.35 0.07
N ALA A 494 11.64 -3.81 1.17
CA ALA A 494 12.87 -3.03 1.19
C ALA A 494 14.11 -3.87 0.82
N ILE A 495 14.19 -5.11 1.30
CA ILE A 495 15.23 -6.07 0.89
C ILE A 495 15.12 -6.36 -0.61
N GLY A 496 13.92 -6.64 -1.11
CA GLY A 496 13.68 -6.84 -2.54
C GLY A 496 14.14 -5.65 -3.39
N TRP A 497 13.87 -4.43 -2.91
CA TRP A 497 14.31 -3.20 -3.57
C TRP A 497 15.83 -3.04 -3.57
N ALA A 498 16.49 -3.33 -2.45
CA ALA A 498 17.95 -3.32 -2.35
C ALA A 498 18.60 -4.32 -3.32
N LEU A 499 18.02 -5.53 -3.44
CA LEU A 499 18.47 -6.55 -4.39
C LEU A 499 18.33 -6.07 -5.85
N VAL A 500 17.18 -5.52 -6.24
CA VAL A 500 16.98 -4.96 -7.59
C VAL A 500 17.95 -3.82 -7.86
N SER A 501 18.19 -2.96 -6.88
CA SER A 501 19.13 -1.83 -6.96
C SER A 501 20.58 -2.29 -7.12
N ALA A 502 20.98 -3.34 -6.40
CA ALA A 502 22.29 -3.97 -6.55
C ALA A 502 22.45 -4.62 -7.94
N LEU A 503 21.42 -5.29 -8.46
CA LEU A 503 21.41 -5.85 -9.82
C LEU A 503 21.54 -4.73 -10.87
N MET A 504 20.81 -3.62 -10.71
CA MET A 504 20.91 -2.47 -11.61
C MET A 504 22.29 -1.82 -11.57
N THR A 505 22.86 -1.67 -10.37
CA THR A 505 24.24 -1.18 -10.16
C THR A 505 25.25 -2.05 -10.90
N ALA A 506 25.13 -3.38 -10.79
CA ALA A 506 25.98 -4.31 -11.51
C ALA A 506 25.77 -4.26 -13.04
N ALA A 507 24.53 -4.08 -13.51
CA ALA A 507 24.21 -3.92 -14.92
C ALA A 507 24.84 -2.65 -15.53
N LEU A 508 24.71 -1.52 -14.85
CA LEU A 508 25.33 -0.25 -15.20
C LEU A 508 26.86 -0.38 -15.24
N TRP A 509 27.45 -0.97 -14.20
CA TRP A 509 28.90 -1.19 -14.12
C TRP A 509 29.44 -2.08 -15.25
N ARG A 510 28.76 -3.19 -15.58
CA ARG A 510 29.16 -4.04 -16.70
C ARG A 510 29.07 -3.32 -18.05
N SER A 511 28.04 -2.49 -18.23
CA SER A 511 27.84 -1.68 -19.43
C SER A 511 28.87 -0.55 -19.57
N LEU A 512 29.33 0.01 -18.45
CA LEU A 512 30.46 0.94 -18.43
C LEU A 512 31.73 0.29 -19.00
N ARG A 513 32.04 -0.95 -18.60
CA ARG A 513 33.21 -1.69 -19.11
C ARG A 513 33.14 -1.95 -20.61
N VAL A 514 31.95 -2.25 -21.15
CA VAL A 514 31.73 -2.38 -22.60
C VAL A 514 32.03 -1.06 -23.32
N SER A 515 31.57 0.05 -22.75
CA SER A 515 31.79 1.41 -23.29
C SER A 515 33.26 1.84 -23.22
N VAL A 516 34.01 1.35 -22.22
CA VAL A 516 35.46 1.55 -22.12
C VAL A 516 36.18 0.81 -23.23
N ARG A 517 35.90 -0.48 -23.40
CA ARG A 517 36.51 -1.32 -24.44
C ARG A 517 36.20 -0.82 -25.85
N LYS A 518 34.96 -0.39 -26.11
CA LYS A 518 34.56 0.12 -27.42
C LYS A 518 35.36 1.37 -27.81
N ALA A 519 35.45 2.36 -26.92
CA ALA A 519 36.22 3.57 -27.26
C ALA A 519 37.73 3.30 -27.37
N ALA A 520 38.27 2.31 -26.65
CA ALA A 520 39.66 1.90 -26.83
C ALA A 520 39.89 1.27 -28.22
N ALA A 521 38.96 0.45 -28.70
CA ALA A 521 39.01 -0.12 -30.04
C ALA A 521 38.83 0.94 -31.15
N ASP A 522 38.03 1.98 -30.91
CA ASP A 522 37.84 3.09 -31.87
C ASP A 522 39.08 4.01 -31.97
N LEU A 523 39.97 4.01 -30.96
CA LEU A 523 41.21 4.79 -30.93
C LEU A 523 42.43 4.06 -31.54
N ASP A 524 42.34 2.75 -31.74
CA ASP A 524 43.44 1.90 -32.21
C ASP A 524 43.00 1.07 -33.44
N PRO A 525 42.74 1.70 -34.60
CA PRO A 525 42.43 0.97 -35.82
C PRO A 525 43.70 0.23 -36.27
N LEU A 526 43.74 -1.09 -36.08
CA LEU A 526 44.80 -1.93 -36.64
C LEU A 526 45.03 -1.55 -38.12
N PRO A 527 46.27 -1.27 -38.55
CA PRO A 527 46.53 -0.97 -39.95
C PRO A 527 46.18 -2.20 -40.79
N SER A 528 45.39 -1.99 -41.84
CA SER A 528 45.08 -3.02 -42.83
C SER A 528 46.40 -3.59 -43.38
N PRO A 529 46.57 -4.92 -43.48
CA PRO A 529 47.62 -5.45 -44.32
C PRO A 529 47.31 -5.01 -45.75
N LEU A 530 48.14 -4.10 -46.27
CA LEU A 530 48.07 -3.65 -47.66
C LEU A 530 48.27 -4.87 -48.61
N PRO A 531 47.68 -4.81 -49.81
CA PRO A 531 47.27 -5.98 -50.60
C PRO A 531 48.40 -6.86 -51.12
#